data_AF-A0A1T4QXS4-F1
#
_entry.id   AF-A0A1T4QXS4-F1
#
_cell.length_a   1.000
_cell.length_b   1.000
_cell.length_c   1.000
_cell.angle_alpha   90.00
_cell.angle_beta   90.00
_cell.angle_gamma   90.00
#
_symmetry.space_group_name_H-M   'P 1'
#
loop_
_entity.id
_entity.type
_entity.pdbx_description
1 polymer ?
#
loop_
_entity_poly.entity_id
_entity_poly.type
_entity_poly.pdbx_seq_one_letter_code
_entity_poly.pdbx_strand_id
1 'polypeptide(L)'
;MTGATIGKFSMIPKTQEPILVNQRVGKFFLGNNPIEKVPFIYCTLKQEEVITEFINRGQGSAQPNISTSDIISIPCWIQNKNEIDNFNKTIQPMFETIISNQEENRKLSVLRDSLLPKLMNGEIEV
;
A
#
# COMPACT_ATOMS: atom_id res chain seq x y z
N MET A 1 -5.52 -13.75 -9.92
CA MET A 1 -4.83 -12.53 -10.43
C MET A 1 -3.88 -12.98 -11.53
N THR A 2 -4.31 -12.89 -12.79
CA THR A 2 -3.51 -13.23 -13.97
C THR A 2 -2.75 -11.97 -14.42
N GLY A 3 -1.48 -12.14 -14.78
CA GLY A 3 -0.56 -11.05 -15.15
C GLY A 3 0.46 -10.76 -14.06
N ALA A 4 1.69 -11.23 -14.23
CA ALA A 4 2.82 -10.84 -13.40
C ALA A 4 3.06 -9.33 -13.58
N THR A 5 2.65 -8.53 -12.60
CA THR A 5 2.86 -7.08 -12.62
C THR A 5 3.86 -6.68 -11.54
N ILE A 6 4.93 -6.01 -11.94
CA ILE A 6 5.91 -5.36 -11.07
C ILE A 6 5.52 -3.88 -10.88
N GLY A 7 5.96 -3.26 -9.79
CA GLY A 7 5.79 -1.81 -9.56
C GLY A 7 4.44 -1.44 -8.91
N LYS A 8 3.69 -2.41 -8.40
CA LYS A 8 2.46 -2.14 -7.64
C LYS A 8 2.77 -1.97 -6.16
N PHE A 9 2.57 -0.74 -5.68
CA PHE A 9 2.69 -0.38 -4.27
C PHE A 9 1.32 -0.21 -3.62
N SER A 10 1.18 -0.75 -2.41
CA SER A 10 0.00 -0.60 -1.56
C SER A 10 0.43 -0.29 -0.14
N MET A 11 -0.42 0.44 0.58
CA MET A 11 -0.32 0.57 2.03
C MET A 11 -0.92 -0.66 2.70
N ILE A 12 -0.43 -0.93 3.90
CA ILE A 12 -0.98 -1.98 4.76
C ILE A 12 -2.26 -1.42 5.40
N PRO A 13 -3.42 -2.07 5.24
CA PRO A 13 -4.65 -1.62 5.88
C PRO A 13 -4.57 -1.80 7.39
N LYS A 14 -5.31 -0.98 8.13
CA LYS A 14 -5.47 -1.17 9.58
C LYS A 14 -6.32 -2.42 9.83
N THR A 15 -5.72 -3.40 10.49
CA THR A 15 -6.36 -4.69 10.81
C THR A 15 -5.80 -5.24 12.12
N GLN A 16 -6.62 -6.03 12.82
CA GLN A 16 -6.22 -6.80 14.01
C GLN A 16 -5.71 -8.20 13.65
N GLU A 17 -6.00 -8.66 12.44
CA GLU A 17 -5.59 -9.97 11.96
C GLU A 17 -4.19 -9.93 11.35
N PRO A 18 -3.40 -11.01 11.49
CA PRO A 18 -2.08 -11.09 10.88
C PRO A 18 -2.19 -11.08 9.35
N ILE A 19 -1.36 -10.27 8.70
CA ILE A 19 -1.30 -10.21 7.24
C ILE A 19 -0.26 -11.19 6.72
N LEU A 20 -0.73 -12.19 5.98
CA LEU A 20 0.10 -13.14 5.27
C LEU A 20 0.37 -12.61 3.85
N VAL A 21 1.63 -12.68 3.43
CA VAL A 21 2.03 -12.36 2.05
C VAL A 21 2.76 -13.55 1.45
N ASN A 22 2.73 -13.66 0.12
CA ASN A 22 3.50 -14.68 -0.59
C ASN A 22 4.92 -14.18 -0.90
N GLN A 23 5.73 -15.04 -1.55
CA GLN A 23 7.14 -14.76 -1.87
C GLN A 23 7.35 -13.64 -2.91
N ARG A 24 6.30 -13.19 -3.60
CA ARG A 24 6.37 -12.16 -4.65
C ARG A 24 6.02 -10.76 -4.15
N VAL A 25 5.85 -10.60 -2.84
CA VAL A 25 5.51 -9.32 -2.20
C VAL A 25 6.67 -8.88 -1.31
N GLY A 26 7.33 -7.80 -1.72
CA GLY A 26 8.30 -7.09 -0.88
C GLY A 26 7.60 -6.25 0.19
N LYS A 27 8.27 -6.07 1.34
CA LYS A 27 7.78 -5.22 2.43
C LYS A 27 8.82 -4.16 2.76
N PHE A 28 8.38 -2.91 2.89
CA PHE A 28 9.18 -1.82 3.44
C PHE A 28 8.92 -1.72 4.94
N PHE A 29 9.95 -1.92 5.76
CA PHE A 29 9.86 -1.79 7.21
C PHE A 29 10.21 -0.35 7.63
N LEU A 30 9.24 0.36 8.19
CA LEU A 30 9.38 1.79 8.53
C LEU A 30 9.63 2.05 10.03
N GLY A 31 9.78 0.98 10.81
CA GLY A 31 9.95 1.03 12.27
C GLY A 31 8.61 0.98 13.01
N ASN A 32 8.62 1.41 14.28
CA ASN A 32 7.49 1.25 15.20
C ASN A 32 6.30 2.17 14.88
N ASN A 33 6.58 3.36 14.33
CA ASN A 33 5.56 4.34 13.94
C ASN A 33 5.59 4.54 12.42
N PRO A 34 5.09 3.57 11.62
CA PRO A 34 5.17 3.64 10.17
C PRO A 34 4.45 4.87 9.60
N ILE A 35 3.35 5.30 10.23
CA ILE A 35 2.52 6.43 9.76
C ILE A 35 3.31 7.74 9.64
N GLU A 36 4.34 7.94 10.46
CA GLU A 36 5.21 9.13 10.42
C GLU A 36 6.15 9.14 9.21
N LYS A 37 6.27 8.03 8.47
CA LYS A 37 7.20 7.88 7.34
C LYS A 37 6.52 7.43 6.04
N VAL A 38 5.34 6.84 6.15
CA VAL A 38 4.53 6.37 5.00
C VAL A 38 4.31 7.47 3.96
N PRO A 39 3.99 8.74 4.31
CA PRO A 39 3.66 9.74 3.30
C PRO A 39 4.77 9.94 2.27
N PHE A 40 6.00 10.20 2.70
CA PHE A 40 7.12 10.41 1.81
C PHE A 40 7.41 9.18 0.96
N ILE A 41 7.61 8.02 1.59
CA ILE A 41 7.98 6.80 0.84
C ILE A 41 6.89 6.38 -0.15
N TYR A 42 5.62 6.48 0.23
CA TYR A 42 4.51 6.12 -0.65
C TYR A 42 4.44 7.07 -1.85
N CYS A 43 4.52 8.39 -1.63
CA CYS A 43 4.53 9.38 -2.70
C CYS A 43 5.72 9.18 -3.64
N THR A 44 6.92 8.95 -3.10
CA THR A 44 8.13 8.66 -3.88
C THR A 44 7.98 7.40 -4.72
N LEU A 45 7.52 6.29 -4.14
CA LEU A 45 7.32 5.03 -4.86
C LEU A 45 6.24 5.11 -5.94
N LYS A 46 5.36 6.12 -5.88
CA LYS A 46 4.32 6.37 -6.87
C LYS A 46 4.74 7.30 -8.01
N GLN A 47 5.96 7.87 -7.96
CA GLN A 47 6.51 8.65 -9.07
C GLN A 47 6.73 7.75 -10.30
N GLU A 48 6.43 8.27 -11.47
CA GLU A 48 6.46 7.50 -12.73
C GLU A 48 7.89 7.03 -13.06
N GLU A 49 8.88 7.87 -12.78
CA GLU A 49 10.29 7.58 -13.00
C GLU A 49 10.75 6.41 -12.11
N VAL A 50 10.31 6.41 -10.85
CA VAL A 50 10.61 5.33 -9.90
C VAL A 50 9.94 4.03 -10.35
N ILE A 51 8.64 4.07 -10.66
CA ILE A 51 7.90 2.88 -11.15
C ILE A 51 8.56 2.31 -12.41
N THR A 52 8.95 3.18 -13.34
CA THR A 52 9.64 2.80 -14.57
C THR A 52 10.94 2.06 -14.28
N GLU A 53 11.73 2.54 -13.31
CA GLU A 53 12.97 1.86 -12.91
C GLU A 53 12.70 0.48 -12.29
N PHE A 54 11.67 0.35 -11.44
CA PHE A 54 11.24 -0.96 -10.93
C PHE A 54 10.86 -1.92 -12.06
N ILE A 55 10.13 -1.43 -13.05
CA ILE A 55 9.70 -2.24 -14.20
C ILE A 55 10.93 -2.65 -15.01
N ASN A 56 11.82 -1.72 -15.36
CA ASN A 56 12.99 -1.99 -16.20
C ASN A 56 13.93 -3.02 -15.57
N ARG A 57 14.17 -2.94 -14.25
CA ARG A 57 15.01 -3.90 -13.51
C ARG A 57 14.36 -5.27 -13.34
N GLY A 58 13.04 -5.34 -13.44
CA GLY A 58 12.27 -6.58 -13.38
C GLY A 58 12.06 -7.28 -14.71
N GLN A 59 12.53 -6.69 -15.82
CA GLN A 59 12.42 -7.27 -17.17
C GLN A 59 13.50 -8.33 -17.43
N GLY A 60 13.26 -9.19 -18.43
CA GLY A 60 14.24 -10.20 -18.90
C GLY A 60 13.79 -11.66 -18.80
N SER A 61 12.56 -11.94 -18.34
CA SER A 61 12.00 -13.29 -18.37
C SER A 61 10.49 -13.29 -18.58
N ALA A 62 9.92 -14.45 -18.90
CA ALA A 62 8.47 -14.63 -19.08
C ALA A 62 7.66 -14.34 -17.80
N GLN A 63 8.30 -14.35 -16.63
CA GLN A 63 7.73 -13.93 -15.36
C GLN A 63 8.63 -12.84 -14.75
N PRO A 64 8.28 -11.56 -14.92
CA PRO A 64 9.03 -10.46 -14.33
C PRO A 64 9.32 -10.72 -12.86
N ASN A 65 10.59 -10.62 -12.48
CA ASN A 65 11.06 -10.76 -11.10
C ASN A 65 12.14 -9.72 -10.81
N ILE A 66 12.11 -9.11 -9.64
CA ILE A 66 13.08 -8.10 -9.22
C ILE A 66 13.66 -8.50 -7.85
N SER A 67 14.98 -8.46 -7.71
CA SER A 67 15.63 -8.82 -6.45
C SER A 67 15.59 -7.67 -5.44
N THR A 68 15.75 -7.97 -4.15
CA THR A 68 15.82 -6.93 -3.11
C THR A 68 17.00 -5.98 -3.34
N SER A 69 18.15 -6.48 -3.84
CA SER A 69 19.30 -5.65 -4.20
C SER A 69 18.99 -4.70 -5.35
N ASP A 70 18.23 -5.15 -6.35
CA ASP A 70 17.82 -4.30 -7.47
C ASP A 70 16.87 -3.20 -7.00
N ILE A 71 15.98 -3.49 -6.06
CA ILE A 71 15.07 -2.50 -5.45
C ILE A 71 15.86 -1.44 -4.67
N ILE A 72 16.80 -1.86 -3.83
CA ILE A 72 17.57 -0.96 -2.95
C ILE A 72 18.49 -0.02 -3.76
N SER A 73 18.96 -0.47 -4.92
CA SER A 73 19.85 0.32 -5.77
C SER A 73 19.12 1.26 -6.74
N ILE A 74 17.79 1.36 -6.66
CA ILE A 74 17.01 2.33 -7.44
C ILE A 74 17.36 3.74 -6.95
N PRO A 75 17.84 4.64 -7.84
CA PRO A 75 18.11 6.01 -7.46
C PRO A 75 16.82 6.68 -6.98
N CYS A 76 16.87 7.24 -5.78
CA CYS A 76 15.79 8.03 -5.22
C CYS A 76 16.32 9.44 -4.95
N TRP A 77 15.58 10.45 -5.37
CA TRP A 77 15.90 11.82 -4.99
C TRP A 77 15.57 11.99 -3.51
N ILE A 78 16.62 12.06 -2.68
CA ILE A 78 16.50 12.19 -1.22
C ILE A 78 16.85 13.61 -0.84
N GLN A 79 15.88 14.31 -0.22
CA GLN A 79 16.08 15.62 0.39
C GLN A 79 16.76 15.52 1.76
N ASN A 80 17.13 16.66 2.34
CA ASN A 80 17.63 16.65 3.71
C ASN A 80 16.58 16.00 4.62
N LYS A 81 17.03 15.22 5.62
CA LYS A 81 16.18 14.58 6.61
C LYS A 81 15.13 15.55 7.19
N ASN A 82 15.51 16.79 7.47
CA ASN A 82 14.59 17.80 8.00
C ASN A 82 13.43 18.10 7.05
N GLU A 83 13.67 18.14 5.74
CA GLU A 83 12.65 18.40 4.73
C GLU A 83 11.72 17.20 4.58
N ILE A 84 12.28 15.99 4.62
CA ILE A 84 11.51 14.74 4.63
C ILE A 84 10.60 14.69 5.86
N ASP A 85 11.13 14.99 7.04
CA ASP A 85 10.38 14.99 8.29
C ASP A 85 9.27 16.05 8.27
N ASN A 86 9.54 17.24 7.72
CA ASN A 86 8.53 18.29 7.55
C ASN A 86 7.44 17.90 6.55
N PHE A 87 7.82 17.29 5.42
CA PHE A 87 6.87 16.76 4.44
C PHE A 87 5.97 15.72 5.10
N ASN A 88 6.56 14.74 5.77
CA ASN A 88 5.81 13.69 6.44
C ASN A 88 4.81 14.26 7.46
N LYS A 89 5.25 15.17 8.33
CA LYS A 89 4.37 15.83 9.31
C LYS A 89 3.19 16.56 8.66
N THR A 90 3.45 17.24 7.55
CA THR A 90 2.43 18.04 6.84
C THR A 90 1.38 17.14 6.20
N ILE A 91 1.80 16.01 5.62
CA ILE A 91 0.95 15.14 4.80
C ILE A 91 0.34 13.98 5.61
N GLN A 92 0.91 13.64 6.77
CA GLN A 92 0.46 12.58 7.65
C GLN A 92 -1.06 12.58 7.91
N PRO A 93 -1.73 13.71 8.23
CA PRO A 93 -3.17 13.72 8.49
C PRO A 93 -4.01 13.23 7.30
N MET A 94 -3.55 13.48 6.07
CA MET A 94 -4.22 13.02 4.86
C MET A 94 -4.14 11.50 4.74
N PHE A 95 -2.97 10.91 5.03
CA PHE A 95 -2.78 9.46 5.02
C PHE A 95 -3.56 8.76 6.13
N GLU A 96 -3.62 9.35 7.32
CA GLU A 96 -4.45 8.85 8.42
C GLU A 96 -5.93 8.82 8.02
N THR A 97 -6.42 9.89 7.38
CA THR A 97 -7.78 9.95 6.85
C THR A 97 -8.02 8.87 5.80
N ILE A 98 -7.10 8.69 4.84
CA ILE A 98 -7.20 7.65 3.82
C ILE A 98 -7.31 6.26 4.46
N ILE A 99 -6.45 5.96 5.44
CA ILE A 99 -6.43 4.66 6.12
C ILE A 99 -7.72 4.44 6.91
N SER A 100 -8.21 5.47 7.62
CA SER A 100 -9.46 5.41 8.36
C SER A 100 -10.66 5.15 7.44
N ASN A 101 -10.75 5.87 6.33
CA ASN A 101 -11.82 5.69 5.35
C ASN A 101 -11.78 4.30 4.71
N GLN A 102 -10.58 3.76 4.44
CA GLN A 102 -10.43 2.39 3.95
C GLN A 102 -10.91 1.35 4.97
N GLU A 103 -10.60 1.55 6.26
CA GLU A 103 -11.07 0.68 7.34
C GLU A 103 -12.60 0.71 7.44
N GLU A 104 -13.20 1.89 7.40
CA GLU A 104 -14.64 2.08 7.47
C GLU A 104 -15.36 1.46 6.26
N ASN A 105 -14.88 1.75 5.05
CA ASN A 105 -15.43 1.16 3.83
C ASN A 105 -15.42 -0.37 3.87
N ARG A 106 -14.35 -0.97 4.43
CA ARG A 106 -14.29 -2.42 4.62
C ARG A 106 -15.36 -2.91 5.59
N LYS A 107 -15.50 -2.26 6.75
CA LYS A 107 -16.51 -2.60 7.76
C LYS A 107 -17.93 -2.49 7.20
N LEU A 108 -18.23 -1.40 6.50
CA LEU A 108 -19.52 -1.16 5.86
C LEU A 108 -19.81 -2.19 4.76
N SER A 109 -18.80 -2.56 3.96
CA SER A 109 -18.96 -3.60 2.93
C SER A 109 -19.31 -4.95 3.53
N VAL A 110 -18.59 -5.36 4.59
CA VAL A 110 -18.87 -6.61 5.31
C VAL A 110 -20.26 -6.59 5.94
N LEU A 111 -20.63 -5.47 6.56
CA LEU A 111 -21.95 -5.32 7.17
C LEU A 111 -23.06 -5.41 6.11
N ARG A 112 -22.92 -4.70 4.99
CA ARG A 112 -23.83 -4.77 3.85
C ARG A 112 -23.98 -6.20 3.37
N ASP A 113 -22.88 -6.90 3.13
CA ASP A 113 -22.89 -8.26 2.60
C ASP A 113 -23.49 -9.26 3.60
N SER A 114 -23.45 -8.96 4.91
CA SER A 114 -24.11 -9.75 5.95
C SER A 114 -25.60 -9.46 6.07
N LEU A 115 -26.02 -8.20 5.88
CA LEU A 115 -27.42 -7.78 6.04
C LEU A 115 -28.26 -8.01 4.78
N LEU A 116 -27.68 -7.84 3.59
CA LEU A 116 -28.41 -7.91 2.33
C LEU A 116 -29.14 -9.26 2.15
N PRO A 117 -28.54 -10.43 2.45
CA PRO A 117 -29.27 -11.70 2.38
C PRO A 117 -30.45 -11.79 3.35
N LYS A 118 -30.28 -11.28 4.58
CA LYS A 118 -31.34 -11.28 5.59
C LYS A 118 -32.51 -10.38 5.18
N LEU A 119 -32.20 -9.23 4.60
CA LEU A 119 -33.18 -8.31 4.04
C LEU A 119 -33.95 -8.98 2.89
N MET A 120 -33.24 -9.63 1.96
CA MET A 120 -33.85 -10.32 0.82
C MET A 120 -34.72 -11.52 1.25
N ASN A 121 -34.40 -12.16 2.37
CA ASN A 121 -35.20 -13.26 2.94
C ASN A 121 -36.38 -12.79 3.79
N GLY A 122 -36.54 -11.48 4.03
CA GLY A 122 -37.57 -10.94 4.91
C GLY A 122 -37.32 -11.20 6.40
N GLU A 123 -36.09 -11.52 6.80
CA GLU A 123 -35.71 -11.71 8.21
C GLU A 123 -35.57 -10.37 8.96
N ILE A 124 -35.42 -9.27 8.21
CA ILE A 124 -35.32 -7.89 8.71
C ILE A 124 -36.13 -6.96 7.79
N GLU A 125 -36.72 -5.90 8.36
CA GLU A 125 -37.53 -4.90 7.66
C GLU A 125 -36.83 -3.52 7.63
N VAL A 126 -37.30 -2.62 6.74
CA VAL A 126 -36.76 -1.24 6.55
C VAL A 126 -37.65 -0.21 7.22
#